data_AF-A0A935HXL0-F1
#
_entry.id   AF-A0A935HXL0-F1
#
_cell.length_a   1.000
_cell.length_b   1.000
_cell.length_c   1.000
_cell.angle_alpha   90.00
_cell.angle_beta   90.00
_cell.angle_gamma   90.00
#
_symmetry.space_group_name_H-M   'P 1'
#
loop_
_entity.id
_entity.type
_entity.pdbx_description
1 polymer ?
#
loop_
_entity_poly.entity_id
_entity_poly.type
_entity_poly.pdbx_seq_one_letter_code
_entity_poly.pdbx_strand_id
1 'polypeptide(L)'
;MNEVELWYLFRRPFWGKGFGYESANAVLRFGFEKMGLPAIYGAVDPENTASEIILKKIGMNYIKMVVWPDNKMLKMYGIRKYEFNTSEI
;
A
#
# COMPACT_ATOMS: atom_id res chain seq x y z
N MET A 1 -14.15 -0.15 11.22
CA MET A 1 -13.35 -0.29 9.98
C MET A 1 -12.79 -1.70 10.00
N ASN A 2 -13.15 -2.52 9.00
CA ASN A 2 -12.66 -3.90 8.86
C ASN A 2 -11.82 -3.97 7.57
N GLU A 3 -10.98 -2.95 7.38
CA GLU A 3 -10.11 -2.81 6.22
C GLU A 3 -8.88 -3.69 6.40
N VAL A 4 -8.52 -4.43 5.35
CA VAL A 4 -7.24 -5.15 5.32
C VAL A 4 -6.18 -4.21 4.80
N GLU A 5 -5.17 -3.95 5.61
CA GLU A 5 -4.09 -3.02 5.30
C GLU A 5 -2.78 -3.73 4.96
N LEU A 6 -2.05 -3.15 4.01
CA LEU A 6 -0.69 -3.53 3.66
C LEU A 6 0.31 -2.60 4.34
N TRP A 7 1.30 -3.19 5.02
CA TRP A 7 2.38 -2.47 5.70
C TRP A 7 3.74 -3.06 5.34
N TYR A 8 4.76 -2.20 5.27
CA TYR A 8 6.16 -2.61 5.20
C TYR A 8 7.04 -1.60 5.92
N LEU A 9 8.16 -2.08 6.47
CA LEU A 9 9.12 -1.25 7.19
C LEU A 9 10.53 -1.80 6.96
N PHE A 10 11.46 -0.92 6.63
CA PHE A 10 12.86 -1.26 6.44
C PHE A 10 13.76 -0.35 7.27
N ARG A 11 14.91 -0.87 7.73
CA ARG A 11 15.95 -0.01 8.30
C ARG A 11 16.56 0.86 7.20
N ARG A 12 16.98 2.08 7.56
CA ARG A 12 17.52 3.09 6.62
C ARG A 12 18.58 2.57 5.63
N PRO A 13 19.54 1.68 6.00
CA PRO A 13 20.54 1.15 5.05
C PRO A 13 19.98 0.32 3.88
N PHE A 14 18.70 -0.04 3.94
CA PHE A 14 18.00 -0.81 2.91
C PHE A 14 17.04 0.04 2.07
N TRP A 15 16.93 1.34 2.36
CA TRP A 15 16.10 2.25 1.56
C TRP A 15 16.75 2.51 0.19
N GLY A 16 15.93 2.87 -0.80
CA GLY A 16 16.39 3.17 -2.16
C GLY A 16 16.82 1.96 -3.00
N LYS A 17 16.72 0.73 -2.45
CA LYS A 17 17.14 -0.52 -3.11
C LYS A 17 15.99 -1.31 -3.77
N GLY A 18 14.77 -0.78 -3.78
CA GLY A 18 13.60 -1.44 -4.38
C GLY A 18 12.81 -2.38 -3.45
N PHE A 19 13.33 -2.76 -2.29
CA PHE A 19 12.68 -3.74 -1.40
C PHE A 19 11.25 -3.37 -0.97
N GLY A 20 10.97 -2.08 -0.74
CA GLY A 20 9.62 -1.62 -0.40
C GLY A 20 8.61 -1.89 -1.52
N TYR A 21 9.00 -1.64 -2.77
CA TYR A 21 8.17 -1.92 -3.93
C TYR A 21 7.98 -3.42 -4.15
N GLU A 22 9.07 -4.19 -4.12
CA GLU A 22 9.03 -5.65 -4.29
C GLU A 22 8.13 -6.31 -3.23
N SER A 23 8.31 -5.93 -1.97
CA SER A 23 7.53 -6.49 -0.85
C SER A 23 6.06 -6.09 -0.94
N ALA A 24 5.77 -4.81 -1.20
CA ALA A 24 4.39 -4.35 -1.32
C ALA A 24 3.66 -5.04 -2.48
N ASN A 25 4.32 -5.19 -3.63
CA ASN A 25 3.76 -5.88 -4.78
C ASN A 25 3.51 -7.37 -4.50
N ALA A 26 4.46 -8.06 -3.85
CA ALA A 26 4.31 -9.47 -3.48
C ALA A 26 3.13 -9.69 -2.52
N VAL A 27 2.99 -8.83 -1.50
CA VAL A 27 1.87 -8.91 -0.54
C VAL A 27 0.54 -8.60 -1.22
N LEU A 28 0.50 -7.59 -2.10
CA LEU A 28 -0.71 -7.24 -2.85
C LEU A 28 -1.18 -8.43 -3.72
N ARG A 29 -0.26 -9.05 -4.46
CA ARG A 29 -0.53 -10.27 -5.24
C ARG A 29 -1.03 -11.40 -4.37
N PHE A 30 -0.36 -11.67 -3.25
CA PHE A 30 -0.79 -12.71 -2.32
C PHE A 30 -2.22 -12.47 -1.81
N GLY A 31 -2.53 -11.23 -1.42
CA GLY A 31 -3.86 -10.86 -0.94
C GLY A 31 -4.95 -11.09 -1.98
N PHE A 32 -4.71 -10.77 -3.25
CA PHE A 32 -5.71 -10.94 -4.31
C PHE A 32 -5.78 -12.35 -4.88
N GLU A 33 -4.64 -12.96 -5.19
CA GLU A 33 -4.54 -14.25 -5.87
C GLU A 33 -4.75 -15.43 -4.92
N LYS A 34 -4.22 -15.36 -3.69
CA LYS A 34 -4.25 -16.48 -2.74
C LYS A 34 -5.31 -16.32 -1.66
N MET A 35 -5.45 -15.12 -1.10
CA MET A 35 -6.44 -14.87 -0.05
C MET A 35 -7.81 -14.47 -0.59
N GLY A 36 -7.91 -14.09 -1.87
CA GLY A 36 -9.18 -13.70 -2.49
C GLY A 36 -9.77 -12.41 -1.92
N LEU A 37 -8.94 -11.51 -1.38
CA LEU A 37 -9.42 -10.27 -0.77
C LEU A 37 -10.14 -9.39 -1.80
N PRO A 38 -11.25 -8.72 -1.42
CA PRO A 38 -11.98 -7.85 -2.35
C PRO A 38 -11.29 -6.49 -2.55
N ALA A 39 -10.55 -6.03 -1.55
CA ALA A 39 -9.81 -4.77 -1.55
C ALA A 39 -8.66 -4.82 -0.53
N ILE A 40 -7.63 -4.01 -0.78
CA ILE A 40 -6.48 -3.84 0.11
C ILE A 40 -6.20 -2.33 0.21
N TYR A 41 -5.87 -1.88 1.41
CA TYR A 41 -5.64 -0.47 1.73
C TYR A 41 -4.21 -0.23 2.23
N GLY A 42 -3.79 1.02 2.19
CA GLY A 42 -2.55 1.48 2.80
C GLY A 42 -2.70 2.91 3.31
N ALA A 43 -2.20 3.17 4.51
CA ALA A 43 -2.14 4.51 5.08
C ALA A 43 -0.69 5.00 5.11
N VAL A 44 -0.46 6.24 4.72
CA VAL A 44 0.89 6.82 4.66
C VAL A 44 0.87 8.24 5.22
N ASP A 45 1.91 8.56 6.00
CA ASP A 45 2.16 9.93 6.43
C ASP A 45 2.41 10.83 5.21
N PRO A 46 1.77 12.01 5.08
CA PRO A 46 1.99 12.94 3.99
C PRO A 46 3.46 13.31 3.75
N GLU A 47 4.31 13.27 4.77
CA GLU A 47 5.74 13.53 4.67
C GLU A 47 6.54 12.32 4.14
N ASN A 48 5.97 11.11 4.20
CA ASN A 48 6.58 9.89 3.70
C ASN A 48 6.33 9.70 2.20
N THR A 49 6.91 10.60 1.41
CA THR A 49 6.81 10.63 -0.05
C THR A 49 7.27 9.32 -0.72
N ALA A 50 8.30 8.67 -0.17
CA ALA A 50 8.80 7.40 -0.71
C ALA A 50 7.75 6.28 -0.66
N SER A 51 7.02 6.17 0.45
CA SER A 51 5.97 5.16 0.58
C SER A 51 4.73 5.53 -0.24
N GLU A 52 4.38 6.82 -0.32
CA GLU A 52 3.29 7.30 -1.19
C GLU A 52 3.55 6.96 -2.66
N ILE A 53 4.80 7.12 -3.13
CA ILE A 53 5.19 6.74 -4.50
C ILE A 53 5.02 5.23 -4.71
N ILE A 54 5.40 4.39 -3.74
CA ILE A 54 5.23 2.94 -3.85
C ILE A 54 3.74 2.58 -3.95
N LEU A 55 2.87 3.13 -3.09
CA LEU A 55 1.43 2.86 -3.11
C LEU A 55 0.83 3.19 -4.49
N LYS A 56 1.22 4.33 -5.08
CA LYS A 56 0.80 4.70 -6.44
C LYS A 56 1.36 3.75 -7.50
N LYS A 57 2.64 3.37 -7.40
CA LYS A 57 3.31 2.46 -8.37
C LYS A 57 2.73 1.06 -8.39
N ILE A 58 2.17 0.57 -7.27
CA ILE A 58 1.49 -0.73 -7.20
C ILE A 58 -0.02 -0.63 -7.56
N GLY A 59 -0.45 0.51 -8.10
CA GLY A 59 -1.81 0.71 -8.60
C GLY A 59 -2.84 1.16 -7.56
N MET A 60 -2.43 1.52 -6.34
CA MET A 60 -3.38 2.07 -5.36
C MET A 60 -3.75 3.51 -5.66
N ASN A 61 -5.04 3.80 -5.48
CA ASN A 61 -5.63 5.11 -5.68
C ASN A 61 -5.82 5.84 -4.36
N TYR A 62 -5.63 7.16 -4.36
CA TYR A 62 -5.93 7.99 -3.19
C TYR A 62 -7.43 7.97 -2.91
N ILE A 63 -7.80 7.80 -1.64
CA ILE A 63 -9.20 7.75 -1.19
C ILE A 63 -9.53 9.03 -0.43
N LYS A 64 -8.83 9.28 0.68
CA LYS A 64 -9.12 10.39 1.62
C LYS A 64 -7.99 10.60 2.62
N MET A 65 -8.06 11.71 3.34
CA MET A 65 -7.32 11.88 4.59
C MET A 65 -8.04 11.16 5.73
N VAL A 66 -7.30 10.53 6.62
CA VAL A 66 -7.81 9.90 7.85
C VAL A 66 -7.02 10.39 9.06
N VAL A 67 -7.70 10.51 10.20
CA VAL A 67 -7.06 10.79 11.50
C VAL A 67 -6.77 9.45 12.17
N TRP A 68 -5.49 9.16 12.40
CA TRP A 68 -5.06 7.99 13.15
C TRP A 68 -5.24 8.21 14.66
N PRO A 69 -5.35 7.15 15.50
CA PRO A 69 -5.59 7.30 16.94
C PRO A 69 -4.62 8.20 17.71
N ASP A 70 -3.41 8.44 17.19
CA ASP A 70 -2.42 9.36 17.76
C ASP A 70 -2.54 10.81 17.23
N ASN A 71 -3.69 11.17 16.66
CA ASN A 71 -4.00 12.44 15.99
C ASN A 71 -3.14 12.75 14.76
N LYS A 72 -2.47 11.75 14.17
CA LYS A 72 -1.77 11.94 12.91
C LYS A 72 -2.72 11.92 11.73
N MET A 73 -2.52 12.86 10.82
CA MET A 73 -3.22 12.92 9.54
C MET A 73 -2.49 12.04 8.53
N LEU A 74 -3.12 10.96 8.08
CA LEU A 74 -2.58 10.05 7.08
C LEU A 74 -3.37 10.15 5.77
N LYS A 75 -2.68 9.98 4.63
CA LYS A 75 -3.33 9.74 3.34
C LYS A 75 -3.67 8.26 3.24
N MET A 76 -4.93 7.95 3.02
CA MET A 76 -5.40 6.60 2.77
C MET A 76 -5.47 6.33 1.27
N TYR A 77 -4.89 5.21 0.87
CA TYR A 77 -4.92 4.65 -0.47
C TYR A 77 -5.60 3.30 -0.46
N GLY A 78 -6.13 2.88 -1.60
CA GLY A 78 -6.63 1.52 -1.77
C GLY A 78 -6.74 1.09 -3.22
N ILE A 79 -6.86 -0.21 -3.39
CA ILE A 79 -7.08 -0.88 -4.68
C ILE A 79 -8.04 -2.04 -4.47
N ARG A 80 -8.99 -2.19 -5.38
CA ARG A 80 -9.94 -3.30 -5.41
C ARG A 80 -9.43 -4.40 -6.34
N LYS A 81 -9.85 -5.63 -6.08
CA LYS A 81 -9.40 -6.79 -6.87
C LYS A 81 -9.65 -6.65 -8.38
N TYR A 82 -10.74 -6.02 -8.80
CA TYR A 82 -11.04 -5.81 -10.22
C TYR A 82 -10.18 -4.73 -10.88
N GLU A 83 -9.54 -3.86 -10.09
CA GLU A 83 -8.59 -2.85 -10.56
C GLU A 83 -7.17 -3.44 -10.67
N PHE A 84 -6.93 -4.57 -9.99
CA PHE A 84 -5.66 -5.27 -10.01
C PHE A 84 -5.52 -6.09 -11.30
N ASN A 85 -4.75 -5.56 -12.25
CA ASN A 85 -4.48 -6.22 -13.51
C ASN A 85 -3.27 -7.15 -13.37
N THR A 86 -3.45 -8.46 -13.56
CA THR A 86 -2.38 -9.47 -13.48
C THR A 86 -1.42 -9.46 -14.67
N SER A 87 -1.62 -8.57 -15.64
CA SER A 87 -1.11 -8.71 -17.01
C SER A 87 0.20 -7.97 -17.32
N GLU A 88 0.80 -7.25 -16.36
CA GLU A 88 2.03 -6.49 -16.60
C GLU A 88 3.04 -6.62 -15.45
N ILE A 89 3.72 -7.78 -15.36
CA ILE A 89 5.13 -7.92 -14.94
C ILE A 89 5.74 -9.10 -15.69
#